data_AF-A0A924N078-F1
#
_entry.id   AF-A0A924N078-F1
#
_cell.length_a   1.000
_cell.length_b   1.000
_cell.length_c   1.000
_cell.angle_alpha   90.00
_cell.angle_beta   90.00
_cell.angle_gamma   90.00
#
_symmetry.space_group_name_H-M   'P 1'
#
loop_
_entity.id
_entity.type
_entity.pdbx_description
1 polymer ?
#
loop_
_entity_poly.entity_id
_entity_poly.type
_entity_poly.pdbx_seq_one_letter_code
_entity_poly.pdbx_strand_id
1 'polypeptide(L)'
;MSDPLAPLRAKFIARCAEDFLVVEEGPAASDLPRTIHRIAGAAGMFGYDALGALAGRIDERAHAGKGFVERELAELAAALAAVARS
;
A
#
# COMPACT_ATOMS: atom_id res chain seq x y z
N MET A 1 -27.73 -9.80 -6.38
CA MET A 1 -27.35 -9.55 -4.98
C MET A 1 -26.13 -8.64 -5.03
N SER A 2 -26.22 -7.41 -4.53
CA SER A 2 -25.12 -6.43 -4.64
C SER A 2 -23.94 -6.86 -3.78
N ASP A 3 -22.71 -6.74 -4.29
CA ASP A 3 -21.49 -6.97 -3.51
C ASP A 3 -21.40 -5.94 -2.37
N PRO A 4 -21.56 -6.35 -1.09
CA PRO A 4 -21.55 -5.43 0.04
C PRO A 4 -20.18 -4.76 0.25
N LEU A 5 -19.11 -5.31 -0.33
CA LEU A 5 -17.77 -4.74 -0.26
C LEU A 5 -17.48 -3.75 -1.38
N ALA A 6 -18.30 -3.68 -2.43
CA ALA A 6 -18.04 -2.81 -3.58
C ALA A 6 -17.79 -1.33 -3.19
N PRO A 7 -18.56 -0.71 -2.26
CA PRO A 7 -18.28 0.66 -1.83
C PRO A 7 -16.96 0.80 -1.05
N LEU A 8 -16.58 -0.22 -0.29
CA LEU A 8 -15.32 -0.22 0.48
C LEU A 8 -14.11 -0.44 -0.43
N ARG A 9 -14.25 -1.34 -1.42
CA ARG A 9 -13.26 -1.57 -2.47
C ARG A 9 -12.99 -0.31 -3.28
N ALA A 10 -14.03 0.41 -3.69
CA ALA A 10 -13.88 1.68 -4.40
C ALA A 10 -13.12 2.72 -3.56
N LYS A 11 -13.41 2.81 -2.25
CA LYS A 11 -12.65 3.68 -1.33
C LYS A 11 -11.18 3.26 -1.19
N PHE A 12 -10.92 1.96 -1.14
CA PHE A 12 -9.54 1.44 -1.12
C PHE A 12 -8.78 1.80 -2.40
N ILE A 13 -9.38 1.60 -3.58
CA ILE A 13 -8.77 1.94 -4.87
C ILE A 13 -8.46 3.45 -4.94
N ALA A 14 -9.43 4.30 -4.57
CA ALA A 14 -9.22 5.75 -4.52
C ALA A 14 -8.07 6.12 -3.57
N ARG A 15 -7.98 5.47 -2.41
CA ARG A 15 -6.89 5.69 -1.45
C ARG A 15 -5.53 5.25 -1.98
N CYS A 16 -5.45 4.21 -2.81
CA CYS A 16 -4.19 3.77 -3.40
C CYS A 16 -3.51 4.88 -4.23
N ALA A 17 -4.27 5.79 -4.82
CA ALA A 17 -3.73 6.95 -5.52
C ALA A 17 -3.07 7.97 -4.57
N GLU A 18 -3.64 8.18 -3.38
CA GLU A 18 -3.05 9.03 -2.34
C GLU A 18 -1.81 8.36 -1.71
N ASP A 19 -1.90 7.04 -1.49
CA ASP A 19 -0.80 6.23 -0.96
C ASP A 19 0.40 6.22 -1.88
N PHE A 20 0.17 6.18 -3.18
CA PHE A 20 1.21 6.29 -4.19
C PHE A 20 2.04 7.56 -4.00
N LEU A 21 1.40 8.71 -3.74
CA LEU A 21 2.12 9.97 -3.54
C LEU A 21 3.03 9.92 -2.31
N VAL A 22 2.55 9.36 -1.19
CA VAL A 22 3.35 9.21 0.03
C VAL A 22 4.53 8.26 -0.18
N VAL A 23 4.34 7.18 -0.94
CA VAL A 23 5.42 6.23 -1.25
C VAL A 23 6.45 6.86 -2.20
N GLU A 24 6.02 7.67 -3.17
CA GLU A 24 6.91 8.39 -4.10
C GLU A 24 7.73 9.50 -3.44
N GLU A 25 7.21 10.15 -2.39
CA GLU A 25 7.99 11.06 -1.55
C GLU A 25 9.18 10.36 -0.87
N GLY A 26 9.12 9.03 -0.76
CA GLY A 26 10.22 8.19 -0.33
C GLY A 26 10.42 8.17 1.19
N PRO A 27 11.57 7.67 1.67
CA PRO A 27 11.80 7.38 3.09
C PRO A 27 11.67 8.57 4.05
N ALA A 28 11.73 9.80 3.52
CA ALA A 28 11.62 11.03 4.31
C ALA A 28 10.18 11.44 4.62
N ALA A 29 9.18 10.83 3.95
CA ALA A 29 7.78 11.14 4.20
C ALA A 29 7.37 10.69 5.61
N SER A 30 6.86 11.63 6.41
CA SER A 30 6.51 11.40 7.82
C SER A 30 5.44 10.33 8.00
N ASP A 31 4.53 10.22 7.02
CA ASP A 31 3.41 9.29 7.06
C ASP A 31 3.72 7.91 6.45
N LEU A 32 4.91 7.72 5.88
CA LEU A 32 5.28 6.50 5.15
C LEU A 32 5.09 5.20 5.99
N PRO A 33 5.55 5.11 7.25
CA PRO A 33 5.34 3.88 8.05
C PRO A 33 3.86 3.56 8.24
N ARG A 34 3.04 4.60 8.51
CA ARG A 34 1.60 4.43 8.70
C ARG A 34 0.90 4.03 7.40
N THR A 35 1.32 4.61 6.28
CA THR A 35 0.80 4.27 4.95
C THR A 35 1.09 2.81 4.61
N ILE A 36 2.34 2.36 4.79
CA ILE A 36 2.74 0.97 4.52
C ILE A 36 1.98 -0.02 5.40
N HIS A 37 1.92 0.24 6.71
CA HIS A 37 1.17 -0.59 7.64
C HIS A 37 -0.30 -0.75 7.23
N ARG A 38 -0.94 0.36 6.82
CA ARG A 38 -2.33 0.32 6.37
C ARG A 38 -2.50 -0.46 5.07
N ILE A 39 -1.61 -0.30 4.09
CA ILE A 39 -1.69 -1.06 2.83
C ILE A 39 -1.58 -2.56 3.13
N ALA A 40 -0.62 -2.95 3.98
CA ALA A 40 -0.43 -4.34 4.40
C ALA A 40 -1.70 -4.94 5.02
N GLY A 41 -2.39 -4.19 5.89
CA GLY A 41 -3.62 -4.64 6.54
C GLY A 41 -4.87 -4.63 5.66
N ALA A 42 -4.97 -3.72 4.69
CA ALA A 42 -6.19 -3.51 3.91
C ALA A 42 -6.22 -4.29 2.59
N ALA A 43 -5.07 -4.49 1.93
CA ALA A 43 -5.01 -5.03 0.58
C ALA A 43 -5.61 -6.44 0.45
N GLY A 44 -5.35 -7.32 1.42
CA GLY A 44 -5.88 -8.70 1.42
C GLY A 44 -7.42 -8.75 1.52
N MET A 45 -8.05 -7.80 2.23
CA MET A 45 -9.51 -7.74 2.36
C MET A 45 -10.21 -7.57 1.00
N PHE A 46 -9.52 -6.96 0.04
CA PHE A 46 -10.05 -6.69 -1.30
C PHE A 46 -9.41 -7.57 -2.38
N GLY A 47 -8.64 -8.60 -2.01
CA GLY A 47 -8.03 -9.54 -2.97
C GLY A 47 -6.78 -9.02 -3.69
N TYR A 48 -6.13 -8.00 -3.14
CA TYR A 48 -4.83 -7.51 -3.64
C TYR A 48 -3.67 -8.17 -2.87
N ASP A 49 -3.64 -9.50 -2.82
CA ASP A 49 -2.72 -10.26 -1.95
C ASP A 49 -1.24 -9.96 -2.23
N ALA A 50 -0.88 -9.79 -3.50
CA ALA A 50 0.49 -9.43 -3.89
C ALA A 50 0.91 -8.04 -3.37
N LEU A 51 0.00 -7.05 -3.43
CA LEU A 51 0.21 -5.72 -2.87
C LEU A 51 0.34 -5.79 -1.35
N GLY A 52 -0.56 -6.53 -0.70
CA GLY A 52 -0.53 -6.74 0.75
C GLY A 52 0.75 -7.42 1.22
N ALA A 53 1.20 -8.47 0.53
CA ALA A 53 2.44 -9.18 0.84
C ALA A 53 3.68 -8.30 0.64
N LEU A 54 3.72 -7.49 -0.43
CA LEU A 54 4.80 -6.54 -0.65
C LEU A 54 4.84 -5.49 0.47
N ALA A 55 3.72 -4.85 0.77
CA ALA A 55 3.62 -3.87 1.85
C ALA A 55 3.95 -4.48 3.21
N GLY A 56 3.51 -5.71 3.48
CA GLY A 56 3.80 -6.43 4.73
C GLY A 56 5.29 -6.68 4.94
N ARG A 57 6.02 -7.11 3.90
CA ARG A 57 7.49 -7.26 4.00
C ARG A 57 8.19 -5.94 4.32
N ILE A 58 7.72 -4.84 3.72
CA ILE A 58 8.29 -3.50 3.97
C ILE A 58 7.93 -3.04 5.39
N ASP A 59 6.70 -3.28 5.85
CA ASP A 59 6.24 -2.97 7.22
C ASP A 59 7.08 -3.70 8.28
N GLU A 60 7.25 -5.01 8.11
CA GLU A 60 8.08 -5.84 9.00
C GLU A 60 9.52 -5.33 9.07
N ARG A 61 10.09 -4.96 7.92
CA ARG A 61 11.44 -4.42 7.84
C ARG A 61 11.56 -3.09 8.59
N ALA A 62 10.60 -2.20 8.42
CA ALA A 62 10.54 -0.92 9.12
C ALA A 62 10.40 -1.13 10.63
N HIS A 63 9.53 -2.05 11.05
CA HIS A 63 9.33 -2.41 12.46
C HIS A 63 10.58 -3.02 13.10
N ALA A 64 11.39 -3.74 12.32
CA ALA A 64 12.69 -4.27 12.73
C ALA A 64 13.82 -3.21 12.77
N GLY A 65 13.52 -1.92 12.54
CA GLY A 65 14.50 -0.84 12.55
C GLY A 65 15.47 -0.84 11.37
N LYS A 66 15.19 -1.59 10.30
CA LYS A 66 16.07 -1.73 9.13
C LYS A 66 15.84 -0.65 8.06
N GLY A 67 14.92 0.28 8.32
CA GLY A 67 14.54 1.37 7.41
C GLY A 67 13.89 0.89 6.11
N PHE A 68 13.52 1.85 5.27
CA PHE A 68 12.93 1.59 3.96
C PHE A 68 14.00 1.44 2.88
N VAL A 69 13.77 0.54 1.93
CA VAL A 69 14.63 0.33 0.77
C VAL A 69 13.98 0.97 -0.45
N GLU A 70 14.70 1.85 -1.15
CA GLU A 70 14.18 2.57 -2.32
C GLU A 70 13.60 1.64 -3.39
N ARG A 71 14.28 0.51 -3.67
CA ARG A 71 13.78 -0.48 -4.64
C ARG A 71 12.42 -1.06 -4.22
N GLU A 72 12.25 -1.37 -2.94
CA GLU A 72 10.98 -1.93 -2.44
C GLU A 72 9.87 -0.88 -2.45
N LEU A 73 10.20 0.38 -2.16
CA LEU A 73 9.25 1.50 -2.29
C LEU A 73 8.85 1.73 -3.74
N ALA A 74 9.78 1.67 -4.69
CA ALA A 74 9.48 1.79 -6.12
C ALA A 74 8.58 0.64 -6.63
N GLU A 75 8.85 -0.59 -6.17
CA GLU A 75 7.97 -1.75 -6.45
C GLU A 75 6.57 -1.54 -5.87
N LEU A 76 6.47 -1.00 -4.65
CA LEU A 76 5.19 -0.71 -4.00
C LEU A 76 4.43 0.42 -4.71
N ALA A 77 5.12 1.49 -5.11
CA ALA A 77 4.55 2.59 -5.88
C ALA A 77 3.97 2.09 -7.21
N ALA A 78 4.71 1.25 -7.94
CA ALA A 78 4.23 0.66 -9.19
C ALA A 78 2.97 -0.20 -8.97
N ALA A 79 2.92 -0.98 -7.89
CA ALA A 79 1.75 -1.79 -7.55
C ALA A 79 0.53 -0.93 -7.18
N LEU A 80 0.71 0.13 -6.38
CA LEU A 80 -0.34 1.08 -6.03
C LEU A 80 -0.91 1.78 -7.28
N ALA A 81 -0.04 2.22 -8.18
CA ALA A 81 -0.45 2.84 -9.44
C ALA A 81 -1.20 1.87 -10.37
N ALA A 82 -0.91 0.57 -10.32
CA ALA A 82 -1.67 -0.44 -11.06
C ALA A 82 -3.08 -0.63 -10.48
N VAL A 83 -3.21 -0.69 -9.14
CA VAL A 83 -4.51 -0.79 -8.46
C VAL A 83 -5.35 0.47 -8.67
N ALA A 84 -4.77 1.66 -8.61
CA ALA A 84 -5.49 2.92 -8.82
C ALA A 84 -6.11 3.06 -10.24
N ARG A 85 -5.69 2.23 -11.20
CA ARG A 85 -6.17 2.21 -12.58
C ARG A 85 -7.19 1.10 -12.88
N SER A 86 -7.50 0.24 -11.91
CA SER A 86 -8.41 -0.92 -12.08
C SER A 86 -9.89 -0.55 -11.98
#